data_AF-A0A9E0WQ87-F1
#
_entry.id   AF-A0A9E0WQ87-F1
#
_cell.length_a   1.000
_cell.length_b   1.000
_cell.length_c   1.000
_cell.angle_alpha   90.00
_cell.angle_beta   90.00
_cell.angle_gamma   90.00
#
_symmetry.space_group_name_H-M   'P 1'
#
loop_
_entity.id
_entity.type
_entity.pdbx_description
1 polymer ?
#
loop_
_entity_poly.entity_id
_entity_poly.type
_entity_poly.pdbx_seq_one_letter_code
_entity_poly.pdbx_strand_id
1 'polypeptide(L)'
;MLDVFSCANAVQESGETCKLTAFFCGERGCVKRVGFWLRGFFPDRVRVNGVERLRACCGALLGILLTGLITRASLGPTSDLPLLMAPLGASAVLLFAVPASPLAQPWSIIGGNTIAALIGVIFAHGIADPVLAAALAVGCSIGIMFALRCLHPPSGAVALTAVLGGPAIHALGYHFVLFPVVANSVLLLLVALLFNNATRRRYPHAAHIDHSNTHRTADAIPTDRLGFKPEDLDAVLKQYNQVLDVSRDDLEELFMQTEMHAYRRRFGEITCADVMSRDVVAVEFGTPLEEAWTLLRQHRIKALPVIDRARRVIGIVTLVDFMRHAEIDRHDSLGDKLRRLIRRTLETHSEKPEVVGQIMTKAVQAARTDMHIIELVPMLSNRGKHHVPVIDGERRLAGVLTQSDLIGALYRGRLGDTEQAA
;
A
#
# COMPACT_ATOMS: atom_id res chain seq x y z
N MET A 1 -49.07 -27.70 -7.91
CA MET A 1 -49.05 -27.96 -6.46
C MET A 1 -48.74 -29.44 -6.24
N LEU A 2 -47.49 -29.78 -6.55
CA LEU A 2 -46.78 -31.06 -6.36
C LEU A 2 -45.33 -30.76 -6.81
N ASP A 3 -44.35 -31.41 -6.19
CA ASP A 3 -42.89 -31.30 -6.41
C ASP A 3 -42.08 -30.26 -5.62
N VAL A 4 -42.20 -30.30 -4.28
CA VAL A 4 -41.11 -29.87 -3.37
C VAL A 4 -40.72 -31.00 -2.39
N PHE A 5 -41.19 -32.23 -2.61
CA PHE A 5 -41.07 -33.34 -1.65
C PHE A 5 -39.85 -34.27 -1.86
N SER A 6 -38.88 -33.94 -2.72
CA SER A 6 -37.81 -34.88 -3.11
C SER A 6 -36.38 -34.39 -2.86
N CYS A 7 -36.13 -33.69 -1.75
CA CYS A 7 -34.75 -33.42 -1.33
C CYS A 7 -34.48 -33.60 0.18
N ALA A 8 -35.45 -34.13 0.93
CA ALA A 8 -35.35 -34.29 2.39
C ALA A 8 -34.79 -35.65 2.85
N ASN A 9 -34.43 -36.56 1.95
CA ASN A 9 -34.13 -37.96 2.29
C ASN A 9 -32.64 -38.38 2.19
N ALA A 10 -31.69 -37.44 2.21
CA ALA A 10 -30.27 -37.80 2.04
C ALA A 10 -29.27 -37.16 3.01
N VAL A 11 -29.71 -36.66 4.18
CA VAL A 11 -28.78 -36.26 5.25
C VAL A 11 -29.36 -36.66 6.61
N GLN A 12 -29.26 -37.94 6.96
CA GLN A 12 -29.61 -38.46 8.28
C GLN A 12 -28.45 -39.20 8.95
N GLU A 13 -27.19 -38.89 8.59
CA GLU A 13 -26.00 -39.41 9.26
C GLU A 13 -24.89 -38.35 9.37
N SER A 14 -25.08 -37.33 10.20
CA SER A 14 -24.01 -36.65 10.94
C SER A 14 -24.64 -35.50 11.73
N GLY A 15 -24.73 -35.67 13.04
CA GLY A 15 -25.37 -34.71 13.93
C GLY A 15 -24.62 -33.38 13.99
N GLU A 16 -25.12 -32.37 13.31
CA GLU A 16 -24.92 -30.96 13.66
C GLU A 16 -26.20 -30.18 13.32
N THR A 17 -26.69 -29.42 14.30
CA THR A 17 -28.00 -28.78 14.29
C THR A 17 -28.03 -27.58 13.34
N CYS A 18 -28.51 -27.82 12.12
CA CYS A 18 -28.84 -26.78 11.15
C CYS A 18 -30.07 -25.99 11.64
N LYS A 19 -29.84 -24.80 12.22
CA LYS A 19 -30.92 -23.84 12.55
C LYS A 19 -31.44 -23.19 11.26
N LEU A 20 -32.36 -23.87 10.60
CA LEU A 20 -33.20 -23.29 9.56
C LEU A 20 -34.66 -23.64 9.84
N THR A 21 -35.36 -22.79 10.61
CA THR A 21 -36.83 -22.76 10.58
C THR A 21 -37.35 -21.36 10.88
N ALA A 22 -37.60 -20.68 9.77
CA ALA A 22 -38.64 -19.73 9.44
C ALA A 22 -39.76 -19.42 10.48
N PHE A 23 -40.12 -18.13 10.48
CA PHE A 23 -41.51 -17.65 10.39
C PHE A 23 -42.52 -18.19 11.39
N PHE A 24 -42.54 -17.63 12.61
CA PHE A 24 -43.80 -17.30 13.26
C PHE A 24 -43.66 -15.98 14.03
N CYS A 25 -44.64 -15.10 13.80
CA CYS A 25 -44.75 -13.77 14.37
C CYS A 25 -44.81 -13.83 15.91
N GLY A 26 -43.99 -13.01 16.58
CA GLY A 26 -44.03 -12.82 18.02
C GLY A 26 -43.33 -11.52 18.40
N GLU A 27 -44.06 -10.62 19.05
CA GLU A 27 -43.78 -9.19 19.30
C GLU A 27 -42.40 -8.84 19.92
N ARG A 28 -41.58 -9.82 20.32
CA ARG A 28 -40.21 -9.62 20.83
C ARG A 28 -39.14 -9.53 19.73
N GLY A 29 -39.48 -9.83 18.47
CA GLY A 29 -38.57 -9.74 17.32
C GLY A 29 -38.43 -8.32 16.74
N CYS A 30 -39.43 -7.46 16.92
CA CYS A 30 -39.43 -6.11 16.36
C CYS A 30 -38.43 -5.19 17.08
N VAL A 31 -38.35 -5.27 18.41
CA VAL A 31 -37.44 -4.45 19.24
C VAL A 31 -35.96 -4.77 18.96
N LYS A 32 -35.60 -6.04 18.74
CA LYS A 32 -34.21 -6.42 18.39
C LYS A 32 -33.82 -5.99 16.97
N ARG A 33 -34.77 -6.01 16.02
CA ARG A 33 -34.54 -5.58 14.63
C ARG A 33 -34.43 -4.05 14.53
N VAL A 34 -35.27 -3.32 15.27
CA VAL A 34 -35.15 -1.86 15.41
C VAL A 34 -33.86 -1.50 16.14
N GLY A 35 -33.47 -2.20 17.20
CA GLY A 35 -32.21 -1.96 17.89
C GLY A 35 -30.97 -2.19 17.01
N PHE A 36 -30.98 -3.20 16.15
CA PHE A 36 -29.91 -3.45 15.18
C PHE A 36 -29.91 -2.39 14.05
N TRP A 37 -31.08 -2.02 13.54
CA TRP A 37 -31.23 -0.94 12.56
C TRP A 37 -30.79 0.43 13.12
N LEU A 38 -31.15 0.73 14.38
CA LEU A 38 -30.74 1.93 15.10
C LEU A 38 -29.23 1.95 15.38
N ARG A 39 -28.60 0.78 15.60
CA ARG A 39 -27.13 0.69 15.67
C ARG A 39 -26.47 1.05 14.34
N GLY A 40 -27.14 0.83 13.20
CA GLY A 40 -26.66 1.24 11.88
C GLY A 40 -26.57 2.76 11.68
N PHE A 41 -27.19 3.58 12.54
CA PHE A 41 -27.02 5.05 12.51
C PHE A 41 -25.68 5.51 13.08
N PHE A 42 -25.02 4.65 13.87
CA PHE A 42 -23.70 4.94 14.42
C PHE A 42 -22.65 4.21 13.60
N PRO A 43 -21.72 4.92 12.94
CA PRO A 43 -20.64 4.28 12.22
C PRO A 43 -19.72 3.55 13.21
N ASP A 44 -19.11 2.47 12.73
CA ASP A 44 -18.08 1.78 13.48
C ASP A 44 -16.93 2.73 13.83
N ARG A 45 -16.30 2.50 14.99
CA ARG A 45 -15.18 3.32 15.45
C ARG A 45 -14.00 3.17 14.48
N VAL A 46 -13.79 4.17 13.64
CA VAL A 46 -12.58 4.28 12.83
C VAL A 46 -11.37 4.39 13.76
N ARG A 47 -10.43 3.44 13.64
CA ARG A 47 -9.23 3.38 14.49
C ARG A 47 -8.18 4.38 14.00
N VAL A 48 -8.45 5.68 14.19
CA VAL A 48 -7.49 6.77 13.95
C VAL A 48 -6.89 7.22 15.27
N ASN A 49 -5.55 7.21 15.38
CA ASN A 49 -4.85 7.63 16.59
C ASN A 49 -5.00 9.16 16.83
N GLY A 50 -4.68 9.63 18.05
CA GLY A 50 -4.86 11.04 18.41
C GLY A 50 -3.98 12.02 17.61
N VAL A 51 -2.78 11.60 17.22
CA VAL A 51 -1.85 12.40 16.42
C VAL A 51 -2.42 12.68 15.03
N GLU A 52 -2.98 11.67 14.37
CA GLU A 52 -3.59 11.80 13.05
C GLU A 52 -4.86 12.68 13.10
N ARG A 53 -5.64 12.62 14.18
CA ARG A 53 -6.79 13.52 14.39
C ARG A 53 -6.34 14.98 14.53
N LEU A 54 -5.33 15.22 15.36
CA LEU A 54 -4.78 16.56 15.54
C LEU A 54 -4.20 17.10 14.23
N ARG A 55 -3.46 16.27 13.48
CA ARG A 55 -2.94 16.61 12.15
C ARG A 55 -4.07 17.05 11.22
N ALA A 56 -5.17 16.29 11.14
CA ALA A 56 -6.31 16.63 10.28
C ALA A 56 -6.94 17.98 10.68
N CYS A 57 -7.18 18.20 11.97
CA CYS A 57 -7.74 19.46 12.48
C CYS A 57 -6.83 20.66 12.19
N CYS A 58 -5.53 20.54 12.48
CA CYS A 58 -4.56 21.59 12.20
C CYS A 58 -4.44 21.86 10.70
N GLY A 59 -4.43 20.82 9.88
CA GLY A 59 -4.39 20.93 8.42
C GLY A 59 -5.59 21.69 7.86
N ALA A 60 -6.81 21.32 8.27
CA ALA A 60 -8.03 22.01 7.84
C ALA A 60 -8.06 23.48 8.29
N LEU A 61 -7.67 23.76 9.54
CA LEU A 61 -7.58 25.11 10.07
C LEU A 61 -6.60 25.96 9.26
N LEU A 62 -5.38 25.46 9.04
CA LEU A 62 -4.36 26.15 8.26
C LEU A 62 -4.78 26.30 6.79
N GLY A 63 -5.36 25.27 6.19
CA GLY A 63 -5.88 25.26 4.83
C GLY A 63 -6.90 26.37 4.60
N ILE A 64 -7.96 26.40 5.40
CA ILE A 64 -9.02 27.40 5.28
C ILE A 64 -8.50 28.80 5.60
N LEU A 65 -7.72 28.95 6.67
CA LEU A 65 -7.19 30.25 7.11
C LEU A 65 -6.26 30.86 6.05
N LEU A 66 -5.27 30.10 5.57
CA LEU A 66 -4.33 30.59 4.56
C LEU A 66 -5.03 30.88 3.24
N THR A 67 -5.97 30.03 2.83
CA THR A 67 -6.79 30.27 1.64
C THR A 67 -7.52 31.60 1.76
N GLY A 68 -8.22 31.83 2.87
CA GLY A 68 -8.98 33.07 3.08
C GLY A 68 -8.09 34.31 3.17
N LEU A 69 -6.96 34.23 3.87
CA LEU A 69 -6.03 35.35 4.03
C LEU A 69 -5.39 35.77 2.69
N ILE A 70 -4.97 34.80 1.88
CA ILE A 70 -4.35 35.06 0.56
C ILE A 70 -5.40 35.59 -0.42
N THR A 71 -6.61 35.03 -0.43
CA THR A 71 -7.71 35.56 -1.25
C THR A 71 -8.06 36.99 -0.82
N ARG A 72 -8.06 37.29 0.49
CA ARG A 72 -8.30 38.66 1.00
C ARG A 72 -7.23 39.64 0.55
N ALA A 73 -5.97 39.21 0.64
CA ALA A 73 -4.83 40.03 0.19
C ALA A 73 -4.90 40.31 -1.31
N SER A 74 -5.44 39.37 -2.11
CA SER A 74 -5.55 39.50 -3.56
C SER A 74 -6.67 40.43 -4.01
N LEU A 75 -7.78 40.50 -3.26
CA LEU A 75 -8.96 41.29 -3.62
C LEU A 75 -8.99 42.70 -3.02
N GLY A 76 -8.20 42.94 -1.97
CA GLY A 76 -8.22 44.18 -1.21
C GLY A 76 -9.39 44.27 -0.22
N PRO A 77 -9.39 45.29 0.67
CA PRO A 77 -10.30 45.34 1.82
C PRO A 77 -11.78 45.60 1.51
N THR A 78 -12.10 46.03 0.28
CA THR A 78 -13.39 46.62 -0.09
C THR A 78 -14.15 45.84 -1.17
N SER A 79 -13.77 44.60 -1.45
CA SER A 79 -14.45 43.78 -2.44
C SER A 79 -15.71 43.13 -1.86
N ASP A 80 -16.86 43.30 -2.50
CA ASP A 80 -18.13 42.61 -2.15
C ASP A 80 -18.13 41.11 -2.55
N LEU A 81 -17.01 40.61 -3.07
CA LEU A 81 -16.87 39.22 -3.52
C LEU A 81 -16.66 38.28 -2.33
N PRO A 82 -17.24 37.06 -2.37
CA PRO A 82 -17.08 36.09 -1.29
C PRO A 82 -15.62 35.70 -1.11
N LEU A 83 -15.09 35.91 0.10
CA LEU A 83 -13.71 35.59 0.45
C LEU A 83 -13.40 34.09 0.34
N LEU A 84 -14.33 33.28 0.82
CA LEU A 84 -14.26 31.83 0.82
C LEU A 84 -15.62 31.30 0.41
N MET A 85 -15.63 30.22 -0.35
CA MET A 85 -16.87 29.52 -0.66
C MET A 85 -17.16 28.49 0.43
N ALA A 86 -18.41 28.41 0.87
CA ALA A 86 -18.83 27.41 1.86
C ALA A 86 -18.40 25.96 1.54
N PRO A 87 -18.44 25.47 0.27
CA PRO A 87 -17.99 24.12 -0.08
C PRO A 87 -16.50 23.82 0.22
N LEU A 88 -15.67 24.85 0.42
CA LEU A 88 -14.26 24.67 0.79
C LEU A 88 -14.11 24.00 2.16
N GLY A 89 -15.07 24.19 3.07
CA GLY A 89 -15.07 23.51 4.36
C GLY A 89 -15.13 21.99 4.19
N ALA A 90 -16.04 21.50 3.35
CA ALA A 90 -16.13 20.06 3.04
C ALA A 90 -14.93 19.56 2.23
N SER A 91 -14.38 20.39 1.33
CA SER A 91 -13.15 20.08 0.59
C SER A 91 -11.95 19.93 1.53
N ALA A 92 -11.84 20.78 2.55
CA ALA A 92 -10.79 20.69 3.55
C ALA A 92 -10.92 19.41 4.40
N VAL A 93 -12.13 18.98 4.74
CA VAL A 93 -12.34 17.69 5.42
C VAL A 93 -11.74 16.56 4.58
N LEU A 94 -12.02 16.51 3.27
CA LEU A 94 -11.46 15.48 2.39
C LEU A 94 -9.92 15.55 2.31
N LEU A 95 -9.37 16.74 2.06
CA LEU A 95 -7.93 16.94 1.83
C LEU A 95 -7.05 16.70 3.07
N PHE A 96 -7.59 16.88 4.28
CA PHE A 96 -6.80 16.79 5.52
C PHE A 96 -7.18 15.60 6.40
N ALA A 97 -8.46 15.20 6.42
CA ALA A 97 -8.89 14.04 7.23
C ALA A 97 -8.69 12.72 6.48
N VAL A 98 -9.03 12.67 5.18
CA VAL A 98 -8.98 11.46 4.34
C VAL A 98 -8.21 11.68 3.02
N PRO A 99 -6.94 12.13 3.06
CA PRO A 99 -6.18 12.48 1.85
C PRO A 99 -5.89 11.29 0.91
N ALA A 100 -6.05 10.05 1.38
CA ALA A 100 -5.93 8.84 0.56
C ALA A 100 -7.17 8.57 -0.30
N SER A 101 -8.31 9.21 0.00
CA SER A 101 -9.54 9.08 -0.78
C SER A 101 -9.30 9.45 -2.25
N PRO A 102 -9.79 8.65 -3.22
CA PRO A 102 -9.82 9.05 -4.63
C PRO A 102 -10.56 10.38 -4.86
N LEU A 103 -11.57 10.67 -4.03
CA LEU A 103 -12.39 11.89 -4.10
C LEU A 103 -11.64 13.13 -3.58
N ALA A 104 -10.55 12.91 -2.84
CA ALA A 104 -9.65 13.96 -2.33
C ALA A 104 -8.44 14.20 -3.23
N GLN A 105 -8.25 13.46 -4.33
CA GLN A 105 -7.08 13.64 -5.20
C GLN A 105 -7.15 14.97 -5.99
N PRO A 106 -5.98 15.53 -6.42
CA PRO A 106 -5.92 16.84 -7.09
C PRO A 106 -6.90 17.01 -8.25
N TRP A 107 -7.06 15.98 -9.10
CA TRP A 107 -7.97 16.05 -10.24
C TRP A 107 -9.44 16.14 -9.81
N SER A 108 -9.82 15.42 -8.75
CA SER A 108 -11.19 15.44 -8.21
C SER A 108 -11.57 16.84 -7.74
N ILE A 109 -10.75 17.50 -6.92
CA ILE A 109 -11.07 18.85 -6.45
C ILE A 109 -11.07 19.90 -7.57
N ILE A 110 -10.04 19.95 -8.40
CA ILE A 110 -9.93 20.97 -9.45
C ILE A 110 -10.98 20.73 -10.54
N GLY A 111 -11.04 19.51 -11.08
CA GLY A 111 -11.98 19.14 -12.12
C GLY A 111 -13.43 19.25 -11.63
N GLY A 112 -13.74 18.64 -10.47
CA GLY A 112 -15.08 18.62 -9.91
C GLY A 112 -15.65 20.02 -9.64
N ASN A 113 -14.88 20.89 -8.97
CA ASN A 113 -15.35 22.25 -8.66
C ASN A 113 -15.49 23.09 -9.93
N THR A 114 -14.59 22.95 -10.90
CA THR A 114 -14.64 23.69 -12.17
C THR A 114 -15.88 23.29 -12.98
N ILE A 115 -16.10 21.99 -13.15
CA ILE A 115 -17.25 21.44 -13.89
C ILE A 115 -18.56 21.86 -13.23
N ALA A 116 -18.66 21.72 -11.90
CA ALA A 116 -19.86 22.06 -11.17
C ALA A 116 -20.18 23.56 -11.23
N ALA A 117 -19.17 24.42 -11.13
CA ALA A 117 -19.35 25.86 -11.29
C ALA A 117 -19.80 26.22 -12.71
N LEU A 118 -19.17 25.64 -13.74
CA LEU A 118 -19.54 25.91 -15.13
C LEU A 118 -20.99 25.51 -15.42
N ILE A 119 -21.37 24.29 -15.04
CA ILE A 119 -22.73 23.78 -15.21
C ILE A 119 -23.73 24.62 -14.41
N GLY A 120 -23.39 24.96 -13.17
CA GLY A 120 -24.22 25.82 -12.33
C GLY A 120 -24.49 27.19 -12.96
N VAL A 121 -23.46 27.85 -13.51
CA VAL A 121 -23.60 29.12 -14.22
C VAL A 121 -24.46 28.98 -15.48
N ILE A 122 -24.27 27.92 -16.27
CA ILE A 122 -25.08 27.64 -17.48
C ILE A 122 -26.57 27.55 -17.12
N PHE A 123 -26.92 26.77 -16.10
CA PHE A 123 -28.31 26.61 -15.68
C PHE A 123 -28.88 27.86 -15.00
N ALA A 124 -28.06 28.61 -14.25
CA ALA A 124 -28.47 29.88 -13.66
C ALA A 124 -28.89 30.92 -14.72
N HIS A 125 -28.28 30.90 -15.91
CA HIS A 125 -28.67 31.78 -17.02
C HIS A 125 -29.81 31.22 -17.87
N GLY A 126 -29.86 29.90 -18.03
CA GLY A 126 -30.80 29.25 -18.95
C GLY A 126 -32.19 28.97 -18.37
N ILE A 127 -32.34 28.97 -17.05
CA ILE A 127 -33.59 28.56 -16.38
C ILE A 127 -34.01 29.60 -15.34
N ALA A 128 -35.23 30.11 -15.49
CA ALA A 128 -35.76 31.16 -14.61
C ALA A 128 -36.17 30.64 -13.21
N ASP A 129 -36.65 29.41 -13.10
CA ASP A 129 -37.00 28.81 -11.80
C ASP A 129 -35.72 28.33 -11.07
N PRO A 130 -35.34 28.97 -9.94
CA PRO A 130 -34.09 28.65 -9.25
C PRO A 130 -34.05 27.23 -8.69
N VAL A 131 -35.20 26.65 -8.32
CA VAL A 131 -35.25 25.29 -7.78
C VAL A 131 -34.94 24.27 -8.88
N LEU A 132 -35.61 24.39 -10.03
CA LEU A 132 -35.35 23.55 -11.19
C LEU A 132 -33.92 23.71 -11.72
N ALA A 133 -33.42 24.95 -11.82
CA ALA A 133 -32.06 25.25 -12.24
C ALA A 133 -31.03 24.57 -11.31
N ALA A 134 -31.22 24.65 -10.00
CA ALA A 134 -30.34 24.07 -9.01
C ALA A 134 -30.34 22.53 -9.06
N ALA A 135 -31.52 21.91 -9.18
CA ALA A 135 -31.67 20.46 -9.27
C ALA A 135 -30.97 19.90 -10.53
N LEU A 136 -31.20 20.53 -11.68
CA LEU A 136 -30.56 20.15 -12.94
C LEU A 136 -29.05 20.38 -12.89
N ALA A 137 -28.59 21.51 -12.35
CA ALA A 137 -27.17 21.81 -12.21
C ALA A 137 -26.45 20.74 -11.40
N VAL A 138 -26.98 20.34 -10.24
CA VAL A 138 -26.38 19.29 -9.40
C VAL A 138 -26.39 17.94 -10.10
N GLY A 139 -27.54 17.52 -10.66
CA GLY A 139 -27.66 16.22 -11.34
C GLY A 139 -26.72 16.08 -12.53
N CYS A 140 -26.67 17.10 -13.40
CA CYS A 140 -25.76 17.13 -14.55
C CYS A 140 -24.29 17.18 -14.11
N SER A 141 -23.97 17.95 -13.05
CA SER A 141 -22.62 18.01 -12.51
C SER A 141 -22.15 16.64 -12.02
N ILE A 142 -23.00 15.90 -11.30
CA ILE A 142 -22.68 14.54 -10.85
C ILE A 142 -22.42 13.62 -12.05
N GLY A 143 -23.31 13.63 -13.05
CA GLY A 143 -23.16 12.80 -14.25
C GLY A 143 -21.87 13.07 -15.01
N ILE A 144 -21.52 14.35 -15.19
CA ILE A 144 -20.30 14.75 -15.91
C ILE A 144 -19.05 14.45 -15.08
N MET A 145 -19.09 14.65 -13.76
CA MET A 145 -17.97 14.27 -12.88
C MET A 145 -17.69 12.77 -12.90
N PHE A 146 -18.72 11.92 -12.98
CA PHE A 146 -18.54 10.48 -13.19
C PHE A 146 -17.85 10.19 -14.52
N ALA A 147 -18.33 10.81 -15.62
CA ALA A 147 -17.75 10.62 -16.95
C ALA A 147 -16.26 11.05 -17.01
N LEU A 148 -15.92 12.14 -16.34
CA LEU A 148 -14.56 12.72 -16.31
C LEU A 148 -13.70 12.25 -15.14
N ARG A 149 -14.19 11.29 -14.33
CA ARG A 149 -13.48 10.69 -13.19
C ARG A 149 -12.95 11.72 -12.18
N CYS A 150 -13.71 12.78 -11.95
CA CYS A 150 -13.36 13.87 -11.03
C CYS A 150 -14.46 14.11 -10.00
N LEU A 151 -15.12 13.04 -9.55
CA LEU A 151 -16.16 13.14 -8.54
C LEU A 151 -15.60 13.72 -7.25
N HIS A 152 -16.10 14.90 -6.88
CA HIS A 152 -15.76 15.57 -5.64
C HIS A 152 -17.06 16.02 -4.97
N PRO A 153 -17.53 15.33 -3.92
CA PRO A 153 -18.83 15.61 -3.30
C PRO A 153 -19.08 17.08 -2.93
N PRO A 154 -18.10 17.86 -2.44
CA PRO A 154 -18.27 19.29 -2.19
C PRO A 154 -18.69 20.10 -3.43
N SER A 155 -18.35 19.66 -4.64
CA SER A 155 -18.68 20.33 -5.89
C SER A 155 -20.20 20.42 -6.13
N GLY A 156 -21.00 19.52 -5.58
CA GLY A 156 -22.47 19.66 -5.63
C GLY A 156 -22.94 20.99 -5.02
N ALA A 157 -22.33 21.40 -3.90
CA ALA A 157 -22.62 22.68 -3.28
C ALA A 157 -22.05 23.88 -4.06
N VAL A 158 -20.99 23.68 -4.87
CA VAL A 158 -20.48 24.70 -5.80
C VAL A 158 -21.51 24.97 -6.91
N ALA A 159 -22.10 23.93 -7.49
CA ALA A 159 -23.19 24.07 -8.47
C ALA A 159 -24.40 24.81 -7.86
N LEU A 160 -24.80 24.44 -6.63
CA LEU A 160 -25.87 25.15 -5.91
C LEU A 160 -25.52 26.61 -5.65
N THR A 161 -24.28 26.90 -5.29
CA THR A 161 -23.83 28.29 -5.04
C THR A 161 -23.92 29.13 -6.31
N ALA A 162 -23.60 28.58 -7.48
CA ALA A 162 -23.74 29.30 -8.75
C ALA A 162 -25.18 29.71 -9.05
N VAL A 163 -26.15 28.84 -8.71
CA VAL A 163 -27.58 29.08 -8.97
C VAL A 163 -28.24 29.90 -7.87
N LEU A 164 -27.95 29.63 -6.60
CA LEU A 164 -28.63 30.19 -5.43
C LEU A 164 -27.83 31.29 -4.71
N GLY A 165 -26.62 31.62 -5.19
CA GLY A 165 -25.68 32.53 -4.54
C GLY A 165 -26.08 34.01 -4.53
N GLY A 166 -27.27 34.35 -5.06
CA GLY A 166 -27.80 35.71 -5.07
C GLY A 166 -27.14 36.64 -6.10
N PRO A 167 -27.50 37.94 -6.11
CA PRO A 167 -27.14 38.89 -7.16
C PRO A 167 -25.63 39.07 -7.35
N ALA A 168 -24.84 39.05 -6.27
CA ALA A 168 -23.39 39.20 -6.34
C ALA A 168 -22.71 38.04 -7.10
N ILE A 169 -23.21 36.81 -6.92
CA ILE A 169 -22.71 35.64 -7.64
C ILE A 169 -23.19 35.64 -9.08
N HIS A 170 -24.47 35.95 -9.32
CA HIS A 170 -25.01 36.01 -10.67
C HIS A 170 -24.34 37.09 -11.53
N ALA A 171 -23.99 38.24 -10.94
CA ALA A 171 -23.27 39.31 -11.63
C ALA A 171 -21.87 38.91 -12.10
N LEU A 172 -21.22 37.94 -11.45
CA LEU A 172 -19.94 37.39 -11.91
C LEU A 172 -20.10 36.57 -13.19
N GLY A 173 -21.26 35.95 -13.42
CA GLY A 173 -21.48 35.03 -14.52
C GLY A 173 -20.38 33.98 -14.61
N TYR A 174 -19.76 33.83 -15.77
CA TYR A 174 -18.65 32.88 -15.97
C TYR A 174 -17.37 33.23 -15.20
N HIS A 175 -17.19 34.47 -14.75
CA HIS A 175 -16.03 34.82 -13.92
C HIS A 175 -16.05 34.07 -12.59
N PHE A 176 -17.24 33.72 -12.07
CA PHE A 176 -17.42 32.89 -10.88
C PHE A 176 -16.58 31.60 -10.91
N VAL A 177 -16.46 30.99 -12.09
CA VAL A 177 -15.71 29.75 -12.31
C VAL A 177 -14.22 29.97 -12.06
N LEU A 178 -13.64 31.02 -12.64
CA LEU A 178 -12.22 31.33 -12.44
C LEU A 178 -11.97 31.86 -11.04
N PHE A 179 -12.79 32.83 -10.63
CA PHE A 179 -12.75 33.47 -9.34
C PHE A 179 -14.18 33.61 -8.76
N PRO A 180 -14.48 33.02 -7.59
CA PRO A 180 -13.51 32.47 -6.62
C PRO A 180 -13.27 30.96 -6.73
N VAL A 181 -13.99 30.21 -7.59
CA VAL A 181 -14.02 28.72 -7.52
C VAL A 181 -12.65 28.09 -7.77
N VAL A 182 -12.07 28.27 -8.97
CA VAL A 182 -10.79 27.66 -9.32
C VAL A 182 -9.68 28.21 -8.45
N ALA A 183 -9.63 29.53 -8.25
CA ALA A 183 -8.62 30.18 -7.42
C ALA A 183 -8.56 29.60 -6.00
N ASN A 184 -9.71 29.53 -5.30
CA ASN A 184 -9.75 28.98 -3.94
C ASN A 184 -9.47 27.47 -3.92
N SER A 185 -9.90 26.72 -4.94
CA SER A 185 -9.64 25.27 -5.03
C SER A 185 -8.15 24.97 -5.20
N VAL A 186 -7.47 25.71 -6.08
CA VAL A 186 -6.01 25.60 -6.29
C VAL A 186 -5.27 25.96 -5.01
N LEU A 187 -5.65 27.06 -4.37
CA LEU A 187 -4.99 27.54 -3.18
C LEU A 187 -5.13 26.56 -2.00
N LEU A 188 -6.34 26.04 -1.76
CA LEU A 188 -6.57 25.03 -0.73
C LEU A 188 -5.78 23.75 -1.03
N LEU A 189 -5.75 23.31 -2.29
CA LEU A 189 -4.98 22.15 -2.73
C LEU A 189 -3.48 22.34 -2.52
N LEU A 190 -2.93 23.52 -2.84
CA LEU A 190 -1.52 23.83 -2.61
C LEU A 190 -1.16 23.74 -1.12
N VAL A 191 -2.00 24.29 -0.25
CA VAL A 191 -1.80 24.17 1.20
C VAL A 191 -1.88 22.70 1.63
N ALA A 192 -2.82 21.91 1.08
CA ALA A 192 -2.92 20.49 1.36
C ALA A 192 -1.71 19.68 0.89
N LEU A 193 -1.16 19.98 -0.29
CA LEU A 193 0.07 19.40 -0.83
C LEU A 193 1.26 19.67 0.09
N LEU A 194 1.43 20.93 0.51
CA LEU A 194 2.53 21.32 1.38
C LEU A 194 2.38 20.69 2.78
N PHE A 195 1.21 20.79 3.39
CA PHE A 195 0.97 20.33 4.75
C PHE A 195 1.05 18.80 4.89
N ASN A 196 0.41 18.05 3.99
CA ASN A 196 0.44 16.58 4.06
C ASN A 196 1.88 16.08 3.88
N ASN A 197 2.61 16.54 2.85
CA ASN A 197 3.98 16.12 2.62
C ASN A 197 4.94 16.56 3.74
N ALA A 198 4.82 17.80 4.24
CA ALA A 198 5.64 18.29 5.36
C ALA A 198 5.42 17.49 6.64
N THR A 199 4.20 16.97 6.82
CA THR A 199 3.87 16.09 7.93
C THR A 199 4.05 14.61 7.59
N ARG A 200 4.83 14.25 6.56
CA ARG A 200 5.15 12.85 6.16
C ARG A 200 3.93 12.00 5.75
N ARG A 201 2.79 12.61 5.41
CA ARG A 201 1.72 11.94 4.66
C ARG A 201 1.95 12.20 3.17
N ARG A 202 2.27 11.17 2.41
CA ARG A 202 2.47 11.31 0.96
C ARG A 202 1.17 11.79 0.32
N TYR A 203 1.21 12.93 -0.36
CA TYR A 203 0.07 13.47 -1.09
C TYR A 203 0.57 14.23 -2.34
N PRO A 204 0.08 13.98 -3.57
CA PRO A 204 -1.05 13.10 -3.93
C PRO A 204 -0.80 11.65 -3.54
N HIS A 205 -1.88 10.94 -3.20
CA HIS A 205 -1.79 9.56 -2.78
C HIS A 205 -1.62 8.69 -4.03
N ALA A 206 -0.51 7.96 -4.07
CA ALA A 206 -0.25 6.94 -5.06
C ALA A 206 0.38 5.77 -4.31
N ALA A 207 -0.42 4.74 -4.05
CA ALA A 207 0.11 3.46 -3.60
C ALA A 207 0.89 2.87 -4.78
N HIS A 208 2.19 2.68 -4.59
CA HIS A 208 3.06 2.15 -5.63
C HIS A 208 3.44 0.74 -5.21
N ILE A 209 2.73 -0.25 -5.75
CA ILE A 209 3.10 -1.65 -5.59
C ILE A 209 4.22 -1.93 -6.59
N ASP A 210 5.43 -2.14 -6.09
CA ASP A 210 6.59 -2.46 -6.91
C ASP A 210 6.54 -3.94 -7.33
N HIS A 211 5.93 -4.21 -8.49
CA HIS A 211 5.94 -5.54 -9.11
C HIS A 211 7.22 -5.80 -9.93
N SER A 212 8.34 -5.12 -9.65
CA SER A 212 9.57 -5.34 -10.41
C SER A 212 10.02 -6.80 -10.32
N ASN A 213 9.93 -7.50 -11.45
CA ASN A 213 10.42 -8.86 -11.56
C ASN A 213 11.96 -8.83 -11.64
N THR A 214 12.61 -9.11 -10.50
CA THR A 214 14.07 -9.22 -10.40
C THR A 214 14.67 -10.14 -11.46
N HIS A 215 13.94 -11.19 -11.86
CA HIS A 215 14.40 -12.18 -12.84
C HIS A 215 14.22 -11.73 -14.30
N ARG A 216 13.55 -10.60 -14.55
CA ARG A 216 13.27 -10.06 -15.89
C ARG A 216 12.65 -11.08 -16.85
N THR A 217 11.83 -11.99 -16.31
CA THR A 217 11.05 -12.95 -17.08
C THR A 217 9.65 -12.40 -17.33
N ALA A 218 8.94 -12.98 -18.30
CA ALA A 218 7.56 -12.58 -18.63
C ALA A 218 6.54 -13.02 -17.55
N ASP A 219 6.88 -14.03 -16.76
CA ASP A 219 5.99 -14.54 -15.71
C ASP A 219 5.89 -13.56 -14.53
N ALA A 220 4.75 -13.58 -13.83
CA ALA A 220 4.58 -12.88 -12.55
C ALA A 220 5.60 -13.37 -11.49
N ILE A 221 5.88 -12.54 -10.47
CA ILE A 221 6.75 -12.94 -9.35
C ILE A 221 6.11 -14.08 -8.54
N PRO A 222 6.88 -14.95 -7.88
CA PRO A 222 6.31 -16.21 -7.38
C PRO A 222 5.28 -16.05 -6.25
N THR A 223 5.30 -14.94 -5.50
CA THR A 223 4.24 -14.63 -4.51
C THR A 223 2.94 -14.20 -5.20
N ASP A 224 2.99 -13.42 -6.27
CA ASP A 224 1.81 -13.02 -7.05
C ASP A 224 1.17 -14.21 -7.79
N ARG A 225 1.89 -15.34 -7.94
CA ARG A 225 1.34 -16.56 -8.55
C ARG A 225 0.43 -17.35 -7.61
N LEU A 226 0.63 -17.20 -6.30
CA LEU A 226 -0.02 -17.99 -5.26
C LEU A 226 -0.72 -17.01 -4.32
N GLY A 227 -1.94 -16.63 -4.69
CA GLY A 227 -2.72 -15.67 -3.93
C GLY A 227 -3.79 -15.02 -4.79
N PHE A 228 -4.36 -13.95 -4.25
CA PHE A 228 -5.26 -13.06 -4.95
C PHE A 228 -4.54 -12.31 -6.08
N LYS A 229 -5.12 -12.30 -7.29
CA LYS A 229 -4.54 -11.56 -8.41
C LYS A 229 -5.14 -10.18 -8.56
N PRO A 230 -4.41 -9.22 -9.15
CA PRO A 230 -4.97 -7.90 -9.47
C PRO A 230 -6.22 -8.00 -10.37
N GLU A 231 -6.28 -8.99 -11.28
CA GLU A 231 -7.46 -9.21 -12.13
C GLU A 231 -8.69 -9.70 -11.36
N ASP A 232 -8.48 -10.44 -10.26
CA ASP A 232 -9.56 -10.90 -9.38
C ASP A 232 -10.18 -9.69 -8.66
N LEU A 233 -9.37 -8.71 -8.24
CA LEU A 233 -9.85 -7.45 -7.67
C LEU A 233 -10.75 -6.72 -8.67
N ASP A 234 -10.28 -6.59 -9.91
CA ASP A 234 -10.98 -5.88 -10.95
C ASP A 234 -12.31 -6.55 -11.31
N ALA A 235 -12.35 -7.89 -11.31
CA ALA A 235 -13.58 -8.64 -11.52
C ALA A 235 -14.60 -8.38 -10.40
N VAL A 236 -14.17 -8.34 -9.14
CA VAL A 236 -15.03 -8.06 -7.99
C VAL A 236 -15.50 -6.61 -7.98
N LEU A 237 -14.60 -5.64 -8.23
CA LEU A 237 -14.96 -4.23 -8.26
C LEU A 237 -15.96 -3.90 -9.38
N LYS A 238 -15.87 -4.58 -10.53
CA LYS A 238 -16.87 -4.48 -11.60
C LYS A 238 -18.27 -4.93 -11.15
N GLN A 239 -18.35 -5.95 -10.29
CA GLN A 239 -19.62 -6.44 -9.75
C GLN A 239 -20.16 -5.57 -8.62
N TYR A 240 -19.29 -4.92 -7.84
CA TYR A 240 -19.68 -4.09 -6.70
C TYR A 240 -20.55 -2.89 -7.10
N ASN A 241 -20.31 -2.30 -8.28
CA ASN A 241 -21.14 -1.28 -8.93
C ASN A 241 -21.60 -0.11 -8.03
N GLN A 242 -20.78 0.27 -7.05
CA GLN A 242 -20.99 1.39 -6.14
C GLN A 242 -19.70 2.19 -5.99
N VAL A 243 -19.81 3.47 -5.63
CA VAL A 243 -18.64 4.30 -5.34
C VAL A 243 -17.98 3.80 -4.06
N LEU A 244 -16.76 3.30 -4.20
CA LEU A 244 -15.94 2.87 -3.07
C LEU A 244 -14.92 3.96 -2.75
N ASP A 245 -14.95 4.47 -1.53
CA ASP A 245 -14.03 5.52 -1.06
C ASP A 245 -12.68 4.94 -0.60
N VAL A 246 -12.12 4.05 -1.40
CA VAL A 246 -10.81 3.42 -1.21
C VAL A 246 -10.22 3.20 -2.59
N SER A 247 -8.94 3.53 -2.79
CA SER A 247 -8.29 3.29 -4.07
C SER A 247 -8.11 1.78 -4.32
N ARG A 248 -8.06 1.38 -5.60
CA ARG A 248 -7.79 -0.01 -6.00
C ARG A 248 -6.49 -0.54 -5.39
N ASP A 249 -5.45 0.27 -5.45
CA ASP A 249 -4.11 -0.08 -4.98
C ASP A 249 -4.07 -0.23 -3.45
N ASP A 250 -4.81 0.62 -2.71
CA ASP A 250 -4.94 0.47 -1.25
C ASP A 250 -5.70 -0.81 -0.88
N LEU A 251 -6.75 -1.18 -1.63
CA LEU A 251 -7.45 -2.44 -1.40
C LEU A 251 -6.51 -3.62 -1.61
N GLU A 252 -5.75 -3.61 -2.71
CA GLU A 252 -4.77 -4.65 -3.02
C GLU A 252 -3.72 -4.79 -1.91
N GLU A 253 -3.16 -3.67 -1.43
CA GLU A 253 -2.23 -3.64 -0.30
C GLU A 253 -2.86 -4.19 0.99
N LEU A 254 -4.07 -3.76 1.33
CA LEU A 254 -4.78 -4.22 2.52
C LEU A 254 -5.10 -5.72 2.46
N PHE A 255 -5.49 -6.23 1.29
CA PHE A 255 -5.73 -7.66 1.08
C PHE A 255 -4.44 -8.46 1.24
N MET A 256 -3.34 -8.04 0.61
CA MET A 256 -2.03 -8.69 0.77
C MET A 256 -1.57 -8.71 2.23
N GLN A 257 -1.67 -7.58 2.93
CA GLN A 257 -1.31 -7.52 4.36
C GLN A 257 -2.19 -8.45 5.20
N THR A 258 -3.50 -8.50 4.91
CA THR A 258 -4.43 -9.39 5.59
C THR A 258 -4.12 -10.86 5.33
N GLU A 259 -3.79 -11.22 4.09
CA GLU A 259 -3.40 -12.59 3.71
C GLU A 259 -2.12 -13.00 4.44
N MET A 260 -1.12 -12.13 4.50
CA MET A 260 0.11 -12.36 5.28
C MET A 260 -0.17 -12.57 6.77
N HIS A 261 -1.09 -11.79 7.36
CA HIS A 261 -1.52 -11.99 8.75
C HIS A 261 -2.31 -13.30 8.96
N ALA A 262 -3.11 -13.72 7.97
CA ALA A 262 -3.80 -15.01 8.00
C ALA A 262 -2.80 -16.17 7.89
N TYR A 263 -1.81 -16.06 7.00
CA TYR A 263 -0.74 -17.04 6.85
C TYR A 263 0.08 -17.23 8.13
N ARG A 264 0.38 -16.16 8.88
CA ARG A 264 1.04 -16.29 10.21
C ARG A 264 0.26 -17.20 11.17
N ARG A 265 -1.07 -17.09 11.18
CA ARG A 265 -1.90 -17.94 12.05
C ARG A 265 -1.94 -19.40 11.60
N ARG A 266 -1.89 -19.64 10.28
CA ARG A 266 -2.09 -20.96 9.68
C ARG A 266 -0.82 -21.81 9.57
N PHE A 267 0.37 -21.22 9.64
CA PHE A 267 1.64 -21.95 9.52
C PHE A 267 2.38 -22.11 10.86
N GLY A 268 1.71 -21.82 11.99
CA GLY A 268 2.30 -21.85 13.34
C GLY A 268 3.33 -20.74 13.58
N GLU A 269 3.71 -20.49 14.83
CA GLU A 269 4.70 -19.47 15.23
C GLU A 269 6.16 -19.88 14.93
N ILE A 270 6.44 -20.47 13.76
CA ILE A 270 7.81 -20.89 13.41
C ILE A 270 8.65 -19.63 13.15
N THR A 271 9.66 -19.43 14.00
CA THR A 271 10.59 -18.32 13.92
C THR A 271 11.84 -18.70 13.12
N CYS A 272 12.62 -17.69 12.73
CA CYS A 272 13.92 -17.92 12.11
C CYS A 272 14.84 -18.77 12.99
N ALA A 273 14.78 -18.63 14.31
CA ALA A 273 15.61 -19.37 15.26
C ALA A 273 15.36 -20.90 15.28
N ASP A 274 14.17 -21.33 14.87
CA ASP A 274 13.74 -22.73 14.87
C ASP A 274 14.26 -23.51 13.65
N VAL A 275 14.60 -22.79 12.59
CA VAL A 275 14.93 -23.39 11.28
C VAL A 275 16.35 -23.03 10.84
N MET A 276 16.93 -21.93 11.35
CA MET A 276 18.26 -21.49 10.93
C MET A 276 19.36 -22.51 11.21
N SER A 277 20.31 -22.59 10.28
CA SER A 277 21.58 -23.27 10.53
C SER A 277 22.41 -22.44 11.50
N ARG A 278 22.82 -23.04 12.63
CA ARG A 278 23.59 -22.38 13.69
C ARG A 278 25.09 -22.54 13.53
N ASP A 279 25.53 -23.63 12.88
CA ASP A 279 26.92 -23.85 12.53
C ASP A 279 27.27 -23.09 11.25
N VAL A 280 27.52 -21.78 11.40
CA VAL A 280 27.74 -20.87 10.29
C VAL A 280 29.23 -20.62 10.09
N VAL A 281 29.70 -20.98 8.90
CA VAL A 281 31.01 -20.56 8.40
C VAL A 281 30.91 -19.09 7.96
N ALA A 282 31.66 -18.22 8.62
CA ALA A 282 31.73 -16.79 8.33
C ALA A 282 33.18 -16.35 8.12
N VAL A 283 33.36 -15.23 7.44
CA VAL A 283 34.67 -14.64 7.12
C VAL A 283 34.74 -13.20 7.60
N GLU A 284 35.95 -12.68 7.79
CA GLU A 284 36.17 -11.28 8.11
C GLU A 284 36.40 -10.45 6.85
N PHE A 285 36.31 -9.13 6.96
CA PHE A 285 36.57 -8.21 5.84
C PHE A 285 37.94 -8.47 5.18
N GLY A 286 38.96 -8.76 5.99
CA GLY A 286 40.34 -8.97 5.56
C GLY A 286 40.67 -10.40 5.12
N THR A 287 39.71 -11.34 5.17
CA THR A 287 39.96 -12.73 4.76
C THR A 287 40.35 -12.77 3.27
N PRO A 288 41.46 -13.44 2.89
CA PRO A 288 41.88 -13.59 1.51
C PRO A 288 40.83 -14.30 0.65
N LEU A 289 40.72 -13.93 -0.63
CA LEU A 289 39.78 -14.57 -1.56
C LEU A 289 40.03 -16.08 -1.71
N GLU A 290 41.29 -16.52 -1.69
CA GLU A 290 41.68 -17.93 -1.75
C GLU A 290 41.10 -18.76 -0.60
N GLU A 291 41.18 -18.22 0.61
CA GLU A 291 40.68 -18.86 1.81
C GLU A 291 39.15 -18.92 1.78
N ALA A 292 38.49 -17.79 1.49
CA ALA A 292 37.04 -17.74 1.38
C ALA A 292 36.49 -18.69 0.29
N TRP A 293 37.16 -18.78 -0.86
CA TRP A 293 36.80 -19.73 -1.91
C TRP A 293 36.97 -21.19 -1.48
N THR A 294 38.03 -21.47 -0.73
CA THR A 294 38.28 -22.80 -0.16
C THR A 294 37.18 -23.19 0.81
N LEU A 295 36.75 -22.28 1.68
CA LEU A 295 35.63 -22.49 2.61
C LEU A 295 34.30 -22.78 1.87
N LEU A 296 33.96 -22.00 0.84
CA LEU A 296 32.77 -22.25 0.01
C LEU A 296 32.78 -23.68 -0.58
N ARG A 297 33.93 -24.12 -1.11
CA ARG A 297 34.07 -25.45 -1.73
C ARG A 297 34.07 -26.60 -0.73
N GLN A 298 34.82 -26.46 0.37
CA GLN A 298 34.95 -27.51 1.39
C GLN A 298 33.62 -27.77 2.08
N HIS A 299 32.91 -26.71 2.46
CA HIS A 299 31.61 -26.81 3.13
C HIS A 299 30.43 -26.96 2.15
N ARG A 300 30.69 -26.92 0.82
CA ARG A 300 29.66 -27.00 -0.24
C ARG A 300 28.54 -25.97 -0.08
N ILE A 301 28.89 -24.79 0.42
CA ILE A 301 27.98 -23.65 0.60
C ILE A 301 28.19 -22.62 -0.51
N LYS A 302 27.15 -21.84 -0.81
CA LYS A 302 27.17 -20.87 -1.94
C LYS A 302 27.36 -19.43 -1.49
N ALA A 303 27.36 -19.18 -0.18
CA ALA A 303 27.50 -17.86 0.42
C ALA A 303 28.18 -17.94 1.79
N LEU A 304 28.91 -16.89 2.13
CA LEU A 304 29.56 -16.68 3.42
C LEU A 304 29.16 -15.30 3.96
N PRO A 305 28.59 -15.21 5.17
CA PRO A 305 28.43 -13.94 5.87
C PRO A 305 29.79 -13.32 6.17
N VAL A 306 29.90 -12.01 5.97
CA VAL A 306 31.09 -11.23 6.33
C VAL A 306 30.81 -10.51 7.65
N ILE A 307 31.65 -10.73 8.64
CA ILE A 307 31.49 -10.19 9.99
C ILE A 307 32.62 -9.24 10.38
N ASP A 308 32.35 -8.34 11.32
CA ASP A 308 33.38 -7.55 12.01
C ASP A 308 33.96 -8.29 13.22
N ARG A 309 34.91 -7.64 13.91
CA ARG A 309 35.54 -8.18 15.13
C ARG A 309 34.57 -8.38 16.29
N ALA A 310 33.42 -7.69 16.29
CA ALA A 310 32.35 -7.86 17.27
C ALA A 310 31.31 -8.92 16.84
N ARG A 311 31.60 -9.68 15.78
CA ARG A 311 30.70 -10.67 15.13
C ARG A 311 29.43 -10.08 14.53
N ARG A 312 29.38 -8.78 14.25
CA ARG A 312 28.26 -8.14 13.57
C ARG A 312 28.34 -8.37 12.07
N VAL A 313 27.21 -8.63 11.43
CA VAL A 313 27.15 -8.85 9.98
C VAL A 313 27.34 -7.51 9.26
N ILE A 314 28.42 -7.40 8.48
CA ILE A 314 28.76 -6.22 7.68
C ILE A 314 28.58 -6.44 6.17
N GLY A 315 28.47 -7.70 5.74
CA GLY A 315 28.30 -8.06 4.33
C GLY A 315 27.99 -9.54 4.12
N ILE A 316 27.88 -9.93 2.85
CA ILE A 316 27.81 -11.32 2.41
C ILE A 316 28.60 -11.43 1.11
N VAL A 317 29.31 -12.54 0.95
CA VAL A 317 29.97 -12.88 -0.32
C VAL A 317 29.38 -14.19 -0.83
N THR A 318 29.00 -14.21 -2.10
CA THR A 318 28.41 -15.36 -2.78
C THR A 318 29.27 -15.82 -3.93
N LEU A 319 29.06 -17.04 -4.43
CA LEU A 319 29.72 -17.50 -5.67
C LEU A 319 29.51 -16.51 -6.84
N VAL A 320 28.37 -15.84 -6.92
CA VAL A 320 28.06 -14.86 -7.97
C VAL A 320 28.98 -13.63 -7.86
N ASP A 321 29.35 -13.21 -6.65
CA ASP A 321 30.23 -12.06 -6.44
C ASP A 321 31.65 -12.36 -6.94
N PHE A 322 32.15 -13.59 -6.72
CA PHE A 322 33.41 -14.05 -7.31
C PHE A 322 33.36 -14.07 -8.84
N MET A 323 32.24 -14.53 -9.41
CA MET A 323 32.06 -14.57 -10.86
C MET A 323 31.98 -13.17 -11.49
N ARG A 324 31.37 -12.20 -10.80
CA ARG A 324 31.22 -10.83 -11.28
C ARG A 324 32.56 -10.09 -11.32
N HIS A 325 33.44 -10.34 -10.36
CA HIS A 325 34.77 -9.72 -10.28
C HIS A 325 35.85 -10.50 -11.03
N ALA A 326 35.54 -11.70 -11.53
CA ALA A 326 36.39 -12.39 -12.49
C ALA A 326 36.15 -11.74 -13.88
N GLU A 327 36.96 -10.74 -14.23
CA GLU A 327 36.90 -9.99 -15.49
C GLU A 327 36.67 -10.91 -16.71
N ILE A 328 35.52 -10.77 -17.38
CA ILE A 328 35.15 -11.64 -18.50
C ILE A 328 35.73 -11.07 -19.80
N ASP A 329 37.03 -11.30 -20.04
CA ASP A 329 37.65 -11.00 -21.35
C ASP A 329 37.50 -12.15 -22.36
N ARG A 330 37.35 -11.84 -23.65
CA ARG A 330 36.87 -12.78 -24.68
C ARG A 330 37.74 -14.00 -25.01
N HIS A 331 38.91 -14.20 -24.40
CA HIS A 331 39.88 -15.23 -24.81
C HIS A 331 40.27 -16.29 -23.76
N ASP A 332 39.94 -16.11 -22.48
CA ASP A 332 40.31 -17.06 -21.42
C ASP A 332 39.14 -17.95 -20.97
N SER A 333 39.44 -19.21 -20.61
CA SER A 333 38.47 -20.12 -20.00
C SER A 333 37.98 -19.57 -18.65
N LEU A 334 36.70 -19.76 -18.34
CA LEU A 334 36.07 -19.27 -17.11
C LEU A 334 36.81 -19.77 -15.84
N GLY A 335 37.33 -21.00 -15.88
CA GLY A 335 38.07 -21.60 -14.77
C GLY A 335 39.44 -20.97 -14.54
N ASP A 336 40.14 -20.58 -15.60
CA ASP A 336 41.48 -19.99 -15.50
C ASP A 336 41.42 -18.55 -14.96
N LYS A 337 40.39 -17.79 -15.34
CA LYS A 337 40.15 -16.44 -14.80
C LYS A 337 39.80 -16.46 -13.33
N LEU A 338 38.91 -17.36 -12.93
CA LEU A 338 38.53 -17.53 -11.54
C LEU A 338 39.74 -17.95 -10.70
N ARG A 339 40.58 -18.84 -11.22
CA ARG A 339 41.88 -19.18 -10.60
C ARG A 339 42.80 -17.97 -10.47
N ARG A 340 42.88 -17.09 -11.47
CA ARG A 340 43.67 -15.85 -11.39
C ARG A 340 43.13 -14.89 -10.33
N LEU A 341 41.81 -14.71 -10.24
CA LEU A 341 41.19 -13.85 -9.23
C LEU A 341 41.51 -14.35 -7.81
N ILE A 342 41.31 -15.66 -7.58
CA ILE A 342 41.39 -16.27 -6.26
C ILE A 342 42.84 -16.33 -5.76
N ARG A 343 43.83 -16.61 -6.62
CA ARG A 343 45.24 -16.72 -6.22
C ARG A 343 45.80 -15.39 -5.74
N ARG A 344 46.42 -15.36 -4.57
CA ARG A 344 47.07 -14.15 -4.05
C ARG A 344 48.13 -13.58 -5.00
N THR A 345 48.16 -12.26 -5.16
CA THR A 345 49.22 -11.58 -5.92
C THR A 345 50.50 -11.51 -5.07
N LEU A 346 51.64 -11.86 -5.66
CA LEU A 346 52.95 -11.88 -4.99
C LEU A 346 53.70 -10.54 -5.09
N GLU A 347 53.18 -9.59 -5.86
CA GLU A 347 53.74 -8.25 -6.04
C GLU A 347 53.26 -7.28 -4.93
N THR A 348 53.96 -6.16 -4.75
CA THR A 348 53.63 -5.16 -3.72
C THR A 348 52.32 -4.43 -3.99
N HIS A 349 51.83 -4.46 -5.22
CA HIS A 349 50.60 -3.79 -5.65
C HIS A 349 49.74 -4.80 -6.41
N SER A 350 48.42 -4.70 -6.27
CA SER A 350 47.45 -5.52 -6.98
C SER A 350 46.32 -4.64 -7.47
N GLU A 351 46.01 -4.72 -8.76
CA GLU A 351 44.88 -4.02 -9.37
C GLU A 351 43.56 -4.78 -9.18
N LYS A 352 43.64 -6.05 -8.77
CA LYS A 352 42.48 -6.90 -8.53
C LYS A 352 42.13 -6.98 -7.04
N PRO A 353 40.89 -7.40 -6.70
CA PRO A 353 40.52 -7.65 -5.32
C PRO A 353 41.35 -8.79 -4.70
N GLU A 354 41.87 -8.58 -3.49
CA GLU A 354 42.67 -9.56 -2.73
C GLU A 354 41.90 -10.10 -1.52
N VAL A 355 40.94 -9.34 -1.00
CA VAL A 355 40.17 -9.70 0.21
C VAL A 355 38.67 -9.69 -0.03
N VAL A 356 37.96 -10.48 0.77
CA VAL A 356 36.49 -10.61 0.70
C VAL A 356 35.78 -9.26 0.75
N GLY A 357 36.25 -8.35 1.62
CA GLY A 357 35.65 -7.04 1.81
C GLY A 357 35.57 -6.15 0.55
N GLN A 358 36.39 -6.43 -0.45
CA GLN A 358 36.41 -5.69 -1.72
C GLN A 358 35.37 -6.20 -2.73
N ILE A 359 34.98 -7.48 -2.66
CA ILE A 359 33.98 -8.07 -3.57
C ILE A 359 32.62 -8.31 -2.92
N MET A 360 32.53 -8.21 -1.59
CA MET A 360 31.29 -8.50 -0.86
C MET A 360 30.16 -7.54 -1.23
N THR A 361 28.93 -8.04 -1.19
CA THR A 361 27.75 -7.18 -1.20
C THR A 361 27.61 -6.51 0.18
N LYS A 362 27.66 -5.16 0.19
CA LYS A 362 27.46 -4.32 1.39
C LYS A 362 25.96 -4.14 1.67
N ALA A 363 25.61 -3.82 2.92
CA ALA A 363 24.23 -3.59 3.37
C ALA A 363 23.28 -4.77 3.09
N VAL A 364 23.63 -5.93 3.65
CA VAL A 364 22.83 -7.15 3.51
C VAL A 364 21.60 -7.07 4.38
N GLN A 365 20.46 -7.42 3.79
CA GLN A 365 19.20 -7.54 4.51
C GLN A 365 19.25 -8.82 5.36
N ALA A 366 19.44 -8.65 6.67
CA ALA A 366 19.50 -9.75 7.63
C ALA A 366 18.14 -9.96 8.30
N ALA A 367 17.81 -11.22 8.60
CA ALA A 367 16.63 -11.59 9.37
C ALA A 367 16.95 -11.55 10.87
N ARG A 368 15.96 -11.29 11.72
CA ARG A 368 16.13 -11.42 13.18
C ARG A 368 15.75 -12.82 13.65
N THR A 369 16.32 -13.28 14.75
CA THR A 369 15.99 -14.59 15.33
C THR A 369 14.50 -14.74 15.67
N ASP A 370 13.84 -13.66 16.11
CA ASP A 370 12.42 -13.60 16.47
C ASP A 370 11.48 -13.38 15.27
N MET A 371 12.03 -13.15 14.07
CA MET A 371 11.23 -12.91 12.87
C MET A 371 10.53 -14.20 12.44
N HIS A 372 9.26 -14.08 12.07
CA HIS A 372 8.47 -15.22 11.59
C HIS A 372 8.95 -15.68 10.22
N ILE A 373 9.00 -17.00 9.98
CA ILE A 373 9.54 -17.54 8.73
C ILE A 373 8.79 -17.09 7.47
N ILE A 374 7.49 -16.80 7.59
CA ILE A 374 6.66 -16.27 6.50
C ILE A 374 7.14 -14.89 6.02
N GLU A 375 7.76 -14.08 6.89
CA GLU A 375 8.30 -12.77 6.52
C GLU A 375 9.53 -12.89 5.60
N LEU A 376 10.16 -14.08 5.56
CA LEU A 376 11.27 -14.37 4.65
C LEU A 376 10.81 -14.72 3.24
N VAL A 377 9.53 -15.08 3.04
CA VAL A 377 9.03 -15.50 1.73
C VAL A 377 9.25 -14.41 0.67
N PRO A 378 8.90 -13.12 0.88
CA PRO A 378 9.17 -12.08 -0.11
C PRO A 378 10.68 -11.89 -0.37
N MET A 379 11.51 -12.03 0.67
CA MET A 379 12.96 -11.86 0.57
C MET A 379 13.60 -12.97 -0.27
N LEU A 380 13.24 -14.21 0.02
CA LEU A 380 13.81 -15.41 -0.60
C LEU A 380 13.17 -15.73 -1.96
N SER A 381 11.96 -15.25 -2.23
CA SER A 381 11.21 -15.54 -3.45
C SER A 381 11.31 -14.43 -4.50
N ASN A 382 11.11 -13.17 -4.11
CA ASN A 382 10.94 -12.06 -5.07
C ASN A 382 12.24 -11.30 -5.31
N ARG A 383 13.08 -11.17 -4.29
CA ARG A 383 14.30 -10.34 -4.30
C ARG A 383 15.56 -11.10 -4.73
N GLY A 384 15.40 -12.34 -5.23
CA GLY A 384 16.49 -13.18 -5.71
C GLY A 384 17.55 -13.50 -4.63
N LYS A 385 17.18 -13.43 -3.35
CA LYS A 385 18.09 -13.79 -2.26
C LYS A 385 17.97 -15.29 -2.01
N HIS A 386 19.07 -16.02 -2.07
CA HIS A 386 19.08 -17.46 -1.80
C HIS A 386 19.57 -17.78 -0.37
N HIS A 387 20.23 -16.81 0.27
CA HIS A 387 20.82 -16.92 1.59
C HIS A 387 20.55 -15.64 2.37
N VAL A 388 20.08 -15.77 3.61
CA VAL A 388 19.78 -14.66 4.51
C VAL A 388 20.50 -14.89 5.83
N PRO A 389 21.47 -14.03 6.20
CA PRO A 389 22.05 -14.07 7.54
C PRO A 389 20.99 -13.75 8.59
N VAL A 390 21.01 -14.50 9.69
CA VAL A 390 20.15 -14.29 10.85
C VAL A 390 20.97 -13.66 11.97
N ILE A 391 20.45 -12.58 12.56
CA ILE A 391 21.11 -11.81 13.61
C ILE A 391 20.34 -11.83 14.92
N ASP A 392 21.06 -11.77 16.04
CA ASP A 392 20.51 -11.64 17.39
C ASP A 392 20.10 -10.18 17.73
N GLY A 393 19.59 -9.97 18.94
CA GLY A 393 19.22 -8.64 19.44
C GLY A 393 20.36 -7.63 19.53
N GLU A 394 21.62 -8.10 19.55
CA GLU A 394 22.84 -7.28 19.55
C GLU A 394 23.42 -7.06 18.13
N ARG A 395 22.69 -7.51 17.09
CA ARG A 395 23.10 -7.52 15.67
C ARG A 395 24.30 -8.42 15.36
N ARG A 396 24.58 -9.41 16.20
CA ARG A 396 25.62 -10.43 15.94
C ARG A 396 25.05 -11.56 15.09
N LEU A 397 25.90 -12.17 14.28
CA LEU A 397 25.53 -13.33 13.46
C LEU A 397 25.14 -14.53 14.36
N ALA A 398 23.87 -14.92 14.29
CA ALA A 398 23.28 -16.03 15.04
C ALA A 398 23.05 -17.28 14.18
N GLY A 399 22.84 -17.11 12.87
CA GLY A 399 22.57 -18.21 11.95
C GLY A 399 22.55 -17.79 10.49
N VAL A 400 22.27 -18.74 9.60
CA VAL A 400 21.95 -18.49 8.19
C VAL A 400 20.73 -19.31 7.80
N LEU A 401 19.87 -18.72 6.99
CA LEU A 401 18.72 -19.39 6.37
C LEU A 401 18.86 -19.40 4.85
N THR A 402 18.44 -20.50 4.25
CA THR A 402 18.42 -20.72 2.81
C THR A 402 17.00 -21.00 2.31
N GLN A 403 16.81 -20.99 1.00
CA GLN A 403 15.53 -21.40 0.39
C GLN A 403 15.13 -22.84 0.76
N SER A 404 16.11 -23.75 0.90
CA SER A 404 15.83 -25.14 1.28
C SER A 404 15.28 -25.24 2.71
N ASP A 405 15.80 -24.42 3.62
CA ASP A 405 15.31 -24.34 5.00
C ASP A 405 13.87 -23.82 5.05
N LEU A 406 13.57 -22.78 4.26
CA LEU A 406 12.21 -22.26 4.10
C LEU A 406 11.24 -23.34 3.59
N ILE A 407 11.63 -24.09 2.55
CA ILE A 407 10.79 -25.18 2.00
C ILE A 407 10.55 -26.27 3.06
N GLY A 408 11.60 -26.67 3.78
CA GLY A 408 11.50 -27.67 4.84
C GLY A 408 10.57 -27.23 5.98
N ALA A 409 10.65 -25.96 6.37
CA ALA A 409 9.77 -25.39 7.38
C ALA A 409 8.30 -25.29 6.94
N LEU A 410 8.05 -24.85 5.71
CA LEU A 410 6.70 -24.78 5.14
C LEU A 410 6.06 -26.17 5.03
N TYR A 411 6.85 -27.20 4.76
CA TYR A 411 6.37 -28.59 4.73
C TYR A 411 6.02 -29.11 6.13
N ARG A 412 6.88 -28.89 7.14
CA ARG A 412 6.58 -29.27 8.54
C ARG A 412 5.38 -28.54 9.11
N GLY A 413 5.27 -27.24 8.87
CA GLY A 413 4.15 -26.43 9.35
C GLY A 413 2.79 -26.95 8.87
N ARG A 414 2.74 -27.57 7.68
CA ARG A 414 1.50 -28.15 7.13
C ARG A 414 1.15 -29.52 7.73
N LEU A 415 2.14 -30.28 8.18
CA LEU A 415 1.94 -31.62 8.78
C LEU A 415 1.57 -31.53 10.26
N GLY A 416 2.09 -30.55 11.00
CA GLY A 416 1.74 -30.32 12.41
C GLY A 416 0.25 -30.07 12.63
N ASP A 417 -0.42 -29.40 11.68
CA ASP A 417 -1.88 -29.20 11.69
C ASP A 417 -2.66 -30.51 11.42
N THR A 418 -2.05 -31.48 10.74
CA THR A 418 -2.72 -32.75 10.39
C THR A 418 -2.66 -33.74 11.55
N GLU A 419 -1.60 -33.71 12.36
CA GLU A 419 -1.47 -34.54 13.58
C GLU A 419 -2.28 -34.01 14.77
N GLN A 420 -2.63 -32.71 14.81
CA GLN A 420 -3.53 -32.16 15.84
C GLN A 420 -5.02 -32.32 15.52
N ALA A 421 -5.37 -32.69 14.28
CA ALA A 421 -6.74 -32.89 13.82
C ALA A 421 -7.16 -34.38 13.77
N ALA A 422 -6.26 -35.30 14.13
CA ALA A 422 -6.50 -36.73 14.31
C ALA A 422 -6.39 -37.09 15.80
#